data_AF-A0AAE3FIL1-F1
#
_entry.id   AF-A0AAE3FIL1-F1
#
_cell.length_a   1.000
_cell.length_b   1.000
_cell.length_c   1.000
_cell.angle_alpha   90.00
_cell.angle_beta   90.00
_cell.angle_gamma   90.00
#
_symmetry.space_group_name_H-M   'P 1'
#
loop_
_entity.id
_entity.type
_entity.pdbx_description
1 polymer ?
#
loop_
_entity_poly.entity_id
_entity_poly.type
_entity_poly.pdbx_seq_one_letter_code
_entity_poly.pdbx_strand_id
1 'polypeptide(L)'
;MNGNIPEDDWLGRVEGLSDDNTEAPDTGKHGIHLPKIPKPVDKPQPAPDEPEESGQPEKPDGIPAISPESIPEEKPVIHRPARKMTFLRENGVRSDMTDMIVALLPLAAWGVYLYGARVITLVLISVIFSVLFDYLTPVVLKKPDTVSDLSGAVIGLMTALLMPASAPLWLPVFGAFVSVVLVKHIAGSLTRIRLHPSAAAAAVMYIAFPGIMCAVPEIKTKFAAFSVNAGAYKTAVLPLEKLMSGSFPAQSDWDLFFGMRPGAVGEISAFLIIAGAVWLMARRVTDLRQPLAFVLTLGILSYAFPRLAIASDLLSIRYAFDCVFVGNAVFCAFLMTSYPGPAPVSRRARLASGIIGGALLFGLRSLAAPSADAVPVILAMNLVARPLDLILKPSVLGGTKKKKTDSKTT
;
A
#
# COMPACT_ATOMS: atom_id res chain seq x y z
N MET A 1 49.45 -17.95 24.27
CA MET A 1 48.43 -18.86 23.70
C MET A 1 47.33 -17.97 23.13
N ASN A 2 47.57 -17.36 21.96
CA ASN A 2 47.43 -17.91 20.60
C ASN A 2 45.99 -18.32 20.27
N GLY A 3 45.42 -17.59 19.31
CA GLY A 3 44.16 -17.95 18.65
C GLY A 3 43.52 -16.82 17.87
N ASN A 4 44.28 -16.07 17.06
CA ASN A 4 43.73 -15.22 16.00
C ASN A 4 43.09 -16.11 14.93
N ILE A 5 41.89 -15.76 14.47
CA ILE A 5 41.27 -16.32 13.27
C ILE A 5 41.05 -15.16 12.30
N PRO A 6 41.58 -15.22 11.05
CA PRO A 6 41.50 -14.14 10.07
C PRO A 6 40.20 -14.17 9.25
N GLU A 7 40.00 -13.10 8.50
CA GLU A 7 38.75 -12.62 7.92
C GLU A 7 38.80 -12.73 6.39
N ASP A 8 38.72 -13.95 5.84
CA ASP A 8 38.74 -14.11 4.39
C ASP A 8 38.01 -15.42 4.01
N ASP A 9 37.04 -15.31 3.09
CA ASP A 9 36.78 -16.24 1.96
C ASP A 9 35.31 -16.20 1.48
N TRP A 10 34.96 -15.24 0.62
CA TRP A 10 33.71 -15.29 -0.19
C TRP A 10 33.84 -14.69 -1.60
N LEU A 11 35.04 -14.50 -2.12
CA LEU A 11 35.26 -14.03 -3.50
C LEU A 11 36.37 -14.84 -4.18
N GLY A 12 35.99 -16.02 -4.67
CA GLY A 12 36.90 -16.89 -5.42
C GLY A 12 36.16 -17.65 -6.52
N ARG A 13 35.80 -16.97 -7.61
CA ARG A 13 35.63 -17.63 -8.93
C ARG A 13 35.57 -16.64 -10.08
N VAL A 14 36.69 -16.01 -10.45
CA VAL A 14 37.08 -15.81 -11.86
C VAL A 14 38.60 -15.57 -11.90
N GLU A 15 39.40 -16.60 -12.12
CA GLU A 15 40.72 -16.43 -12.73
C GLU A 15 40.90 -17.50 -13.79
N GLY A 16 41.28 -17.04 -14.97
CA GLY A 16 41.51 -17.82 -16.16
C GLY A 16 42.09 -16.90 -17.22
N LEU A 17 43.42 -16.89 -17.27
CA LEU A 17 44.30 -16.57 -18.41
C LEU A 17 45.01 -15.20 -18.39
N SER A 18 46.22 -15.29 -17.80
CA SER A 18 47.52 -14.97 -18.39
C SER A 18 47.93 -13.51 -18.58
N ASP A 19 48.90 -13.13 -17.75
CA ASP A 19 49.84 -12.04 -17.92
C ASP A 19 50.60 -12.14 -19.25
N ASP A 20 50.73 -11.02 -19.95
CA ASP A 20 51.96 -10.72 -20.67
C ASP A 20 52.21 -9.20 -20.73
N ASN A 21 53.22 -8.80 -19.96
CA ASN A 21 54.24 -7.79 -20.25
C ASN A 21 53.91 -6.29 -20.50
N THR A 22 54.71 -5.49 -19.79
CA THR A 22 55.41 -4.26 -20.19
C THR A 22 54.65 -2.92 -20.29
N GLU A 23 55.04 -2.05 -19.37
CA GLU A 23 55.46 -0.65 -19.54
C GLU A 23 54.54 0.37 -20.23
N ALA A 24 54.40 1.51 -19.55
CA ALA A 24 53.69 2.71 -19.97
C ALA A 24 54.28 3.36 -21.25
N PRO A 25 53.46 4.16 -21.95
CA PRO A 25 53.95 5.48 -22.34
C PRO A 25 52.99 6.62 -21.97
N ASP A 26 53.62 7.72 -21.60
CA ASP A 26 53.04 8.99 -21.22
C ASP A 26 52.69 9.85 -22.45
N THR A 27 51.73 10.75 -22.24
CA THR A 27 51.40 11.97 -23.01
C THR A 27 50.81 11.87 -24.43
N GLY A 28 49.64 12.50 -24.60
CA GLY A 28 49.19 12.96 -25.93
C GLY A 28 47.68 13.18 -26.07
N LYS A 29 47.23 14.40 -25.75
CA LYS A 29 45.93 15.03 -26.07
C LYS A 29 45.11 14.37 -27.20
N HIS A 30 43.83 14.03 -26.95
CA HIS A 30 42.67 14.41 -27.77
C HIS A 30 41.33 13.83 -27.24
N GLY A 31 40.23 14.50 -27.60
CA GLY A 31 38.94 14.47 -26.91
C GLY A 31 38.14 13.17 -26.96
N ILE A 32 37.31 12.99 -25.93
CA ILE A 32 36.43 11.84 -25.79
C ILE A 32 35.11 12.11 -26.53
N HIS A 33 34.91 11.35 -27.60
CA HIS A 33 33.67 11.22 -28.35
C HIS A 33 32.57 10.54 -27.51
N LEU A 34 31.39 11.16 -27.49
CA LEU A 34 30.14 10.57 -26.98
C LEU A 34 29.70 9.37 -27.86
N PRO A 35 29.14 8.28 -27.28
CA PRO A 35 28.59 7.17 -28.05
C PRO A 35 27.28 7.56 -28.76
N LYS A 36 27.19 7.26 -30.07
CA LYS A 36 26.01 7.51 -30.91
C LYS A 36 24.89 6.50 -30.61
N ILE A 37 23.67 7.02 -30.50
CA ILE A 37 22.40 6.28 -30.43
C ILE A 37 22.12 5.62 -31.80
N PRO A 38 21.73 4.33 -31.88
CA PRO A 38 21.36 3.72 -33.15
C PRO A 38 20.00 4.22 -33.64
N LYS A 39 19.92 4.55 -34.94
CA LYS A 39 18.69 4.94 -35.66
C LYS A 39 17.85 3.71 -36.05
N PRO A 40 16.54 3.88 -36.33
CA PRO A 40 15.64 2.78 -36.68
C PRO A 40 15.95 2.23 -38.09
N VAL A 41 15.84 0.91 -38.26
CA VAL A 41 16.04 0.23 -39.55
C VAL A 41 14.75 0.28 -40.37
N ASP A 42 14.84 0.83 -41.58
CA ASP A 42 13.79 0.83 -42.61
C ASP A 42 13.73 -0.50 -43.39
N LYS A 43 12.57 -0.73 -44.03
CA LYS A 43 12.07 -1.96 -44.69
C LYS A 43 13.04 -2.70 -45.64
N PRO A 44 12.87 -4.03 -45.85
CA PRO A 44 13.74 -4.82 -46.72
C PRO A 44 13.44 -4.60 -48.22
N GLN A 45 14.50 -4.42 -49.01
CA GLN A 45 14.51 -4.45 -50.49
C GLN A 45 14.75 -5.89 -51.00
N PRO A 46 14.29 -6.24 -52.22
CA PRO A 46 14.33 -7.62 -52.73
C PRO A 46 15.72 -8.03 -53.23
N ALA A 47 16.01 -9.33 -53.12
CA ALA A 47 17.31 -9.95 -53.43
C ALA A 47 17.66 -9.92 -54.93
N PRO A 48 18.96 -9.87 -55.31
CA PRO A 48 19.40 -10.04 -56.69
C PRO A 48 19.63 -11.51 -57.06
N ASP A 49 19.44 -11.80 -58.35
CA ASP A 49 19.46 -13.12 -58.99
C ASP A 49 20.84 -13.83 -58.94
N GLU A 50 20.85 -15.12 -58.59
CA GLU A 50 22.04 -16.00 -58.68
C GLU A 50 22.14 -16.63 -60.09
N PRO A 51 23.36 -16.77 -60.65
CA PRO A 51 23.56 -17.52 -61.90
C PRO A 51 23.66 -19.03 -61.65
N GLU A 52 23.02 -19.80 -62.53
CA GLU A 52 23.08 -21.26 -62.61
C GLU A 52 24.51 -21.74 -62.90
N GLU A 53 25.04 -22.64 -62.06
CA GLU A 53 26.21 -23.44 -62.41
C GLU A 53 25.99 -24.92 -62.10
N SER A 54 26.10 -25.71 -63.14
CA SER A 54 25.92 -27.16 -63.22
C SER A 54 27.07 -27.92 -62.57
N GLY A 55 26.77 -28.81 -61.62
CA GLY A 55 27.72 -29.80 -61.13
C GLY A 55 27.11 -30.72 -60.07
N GLN A 56 26.83 -31.98 -60.43
CA GLN A 56 26.68 -33.05 -59.44
C GLN A 56 28.03 -33.31 -58.76
N PRO A 57 28.05 -33.56 -57.44
CA PRO A 57 28.43 -34.91 -57.04
C PRO A 57 27.67 -35.45 -55.80
N GLU A 58 27.43 -36.76 -55.88
CA GLU A 58 27.39 -37.79 -54.82
C GLU A 58 26.59 -37.57 -53.51
N LYS A 59 25.62 -38.49 -53.34
CA LYS A 59 24.91 -38.83 -52.11
C LYS A 59 25.86 -39.47 -51.08
N PRO A 60 25.80 -39.07 -49.80
CA PRO A 60 26.09 -39.95 -48.69
C PRO A 60 24.77 -40.44 -48.07
N ASP A 61 24.67 -41.76 -47.95
CA ASP A 61 23.55 -42.49 -47.37
C ASP A 61 23.32 -42.13 -45.88
N GLY A 62 22.06 -42.12 -45.43
CA GLY A 62 21.77 -42.31 -44.00
C GLY A 62 20.69 -41.48 -43.29
N ILE A 63 19.67 -40.92 -43.97
CA ILE A 63 18.48 -40.38 -43.26
C ILE A 63 17.21 -40.81 -44.02
N PRO A 64 16.26 -41.52 -43.38
CA PRO A 64 15.00 -41.86 -44.03
C PRO A 64 14.17 -40.59 -44.27
N ALA A 65 13.72 -40.40 -45.51
CA ALA A 65 12.83 -39.32 -45.90
C ALA A 65 11.48 -39.46 -45.18
N ILE A 66 11.08 -38.45 -44.42
CA ILE A 66 9.73 -38.34 -43.86
C ILE A 66 8.82 -37.88 -45.00
N SER A 67 7.84 -38.71 -45.39
CA SER A 67 6.84 -38.37 -46.40
C SER A 67 6.03 -37.12 -46.00
N PRO A 68 5.76 -36.17 -46.91
CA PRO A 68 5.14 -34.87 -46.60
C PRO A 68 3.65 -34.92 -46.18
N GLU A 69 3.10 -36.09 -45.87
CA GLU A 69 1.65 -36.31 -45.72
C GLU A 69 1.15 -36.28 -44.26
N SER A 70 1.87 -35.62 -43.35
CA SER A 70 1.53 -35.63 -41.91
C SER A 70 1.44 -34.26 -41.23
N ILE A 71 1.28 -33.16 -41.99
CA ILE A 71 1.00 -31.84 -41.38
C ILE A 71 -0.51 -31.72 -41.14
N PRO A 72 -1.01 -31.69 -39.89
CA PRO A 72 -2.43 -31.46 -39.63
C PRO A 72 -2.78 -30.02 -39.99
N GLU A 73 -3.82 -29.80 -40.78
CA GLU A 73 -4.36 -28.47 -41.08
C GLU A 73 -4.67 -27.69 -39.78
N GLU A 74 -3.97 -26.58 -39.58
CA GLU A 74 -4.19 -25.70 -38.43
C GLU A 74 -5.52 -24.95 -38.63
N LYS A 75 -6.53 -25.30 -37.83
CA LYS A 75 -7.85 -24.64 -37.89
C LYS A 75 -7.69 -23.13 -37.62
N PRO A 76 -8.33 -22.26 -38.41
CA PRO A 76 -8.21 -20.82 -38.22
C PRO A 76 -8.73 -20.42 -36.85
N VAL A 77 -7.84 -19.81 -36.05
CA VAL A 77 -8.16 -19.26 -34.73
C VAL A 77 -9.13 -18.10 -34.92
N ILE A 78 -10.41 -18.34 -34.63
CA ILE A 78 -11.43 -17.29 -34.61
C ILE A 78 -11.09 -16.32 -33.48
N HIS A 79 -10.47 -15.18 -33.81
CA HIS A 79 -10.30 -14.07 -32.88
C HIS A 79 -11.68 -13.51 -32.50
N ARG A 80 -12.26 -14.01 -31.41
CA ARG A 80 -13.40 -13.34 -30.77
C ARG A 80 -12.92 -11.96 -30.30
N PRO A 81 -13.64 -10.87 -30.61
CA PRO A 81 -13.29 -9.56 -30.08
C PRO A 81 -13.29 -9.62 -28.56
N ALA A 82 -12.20 -9.15 -27.94
CA ALA A 82 -12.05 -9.14 -26.49
C ALA A 82 -13.24 -8.39 -25.86
N ARG A 83 -14.02 -9.10 -25.05
CA ARG A 83 -15.13 -8.52 -24.30
C ARG A 83 -14.57 -7.41 -23.42
N LYS A 84 -14.94 -6.14 -23.67
CA LYS A 84 -14.53 -4.97 -22.87
C LYS A 84 -14.68 -5.28 -21.38
N MET A 85 -13.58 -5.27 -20.65
CA MET A 85 -13.55 -5.54 -19.21
C MET A 85 -14.38 -4.48 -18.48
N THR A 86 -15.41 -4.90 -17.76
CA THR A 86 -16.37 -4.02 -17.06
C THR A 86 -15.84 -3.48 -15.71
N PHE A 87 -14.56 -3.71 -15.37
CA PHE A 87 -14.03 -3.46 -14.02
C PHE A 87 -12.72 -2.67 -13.93
N LEU A 88 -12.20 -2.13 -15.03
CA LEU A 88 -11.17 -1.09 -14.98
C LEU A 88 -11.79 0.16 -15.58
N ARG A 89 -11.97 1.18 -14.75
CA ARG A 89 -12.40 2.51 -15.19
C ARG A 89 -11.32 3.02 -16.17
N GLU A 90 -11.69 3.57 -17.32
CA GLU A 90 -10.76 4.24 -18.25
C GLU A 90 -10.15 5.53 -17.64
N ASN A 91 -10.56 5.89 -16.41
CA ASN A 91 -10.09 7.08 -15.73
C ASN A 91 -8.74 6.76 -15.06
N GLY A 92 -7.70 7.54 -15.39
CA GLY A 92 -6.36 7.35 -14.82
C GLY A 92 -6.28 7.58 -13.32
N VAL A 93 -5.12 7.23 -12.74
CA VAL A 93 -4.76 7.31 -11.30
C VAL A 93 -5.22 8.60 -10.63
N ARG A 94 -5.11 9.73 -11.34
CA ARG A 94 -5.54 11.05 -10.87
C ARG A 94 -7.02 11.07 -10.45
N SER A 95 -7.90 10.40 -11.19
CA SER A 95 -9.35 10.34 -10.89
C SER A 95 -9.61 9.58 -9.58
N ASP A 96 -8.92 8.47 -9.36
CA ASP A 96 -9.07 7.68 -8.14
C ASP A 96 -8.56 8.49 -6.94
N MET A 97 -7.42 9.17 -7.10
CA MET A 97 -6.87 10.06 -6.07
C MET A 97 -7.80 11.24 -5.77
N THR A 98 -8.43 11.85 -6.77
CA THR A 98 -9.44 12.90 -6.52
C THR A 98 -10.64 12.36 -5.76
N ASP A 99 -11.11 11.15 -6.08
CA ASP A 99 -12.25 10.53 -5.39
C ASP A 99 -11.88 10.24 -3.92
N MET A 100 -10.63 9.88 -3.62
CA MET A 100 -10.10 9.75 -2.25
C MET A 100 -10.05 11.08 -1.50
N ILE A 101 -9.59 12.17 -2.14
CA ILE A 101 -9.60 13.50 -1.52
C ILE A 101 -11.04 13.89 -1.13
N VAL A 102 -11.99 13.71 -2.04
CA VAL A 102 -13.41 14.02 -1.79
C VAL A 102 -13.96 13.20 -0.62
N ALA A 103 -13.58 11.93 -0.48
CA ALA A 103 -13.98 11.09 0.65
C ALA A 103 -13.39 11.57 2.00
N LEU A 104 -12.20 12.17 1.99
CA LEU A 104 -11.48 12.60 3.19
C LEU A 104 -11.81 14.03 3.64
N LEU A 105 -12.28 14.89 2.74
CA LEU A 105 -12.60 16.30 3.06
C LEU A 105 -13.69 16.46 4.13
N PRO A 106 -14.83 15.73 4.11
CA PRO A 106 -15.84 15.83 5.16
C PRO A 106 -15.29 15.46 6.54
N LEU A 107 -14.41 14.45 6.58
CA LEU A 107 -13.75 13.99 7.80
C LEU A 107 -12.80 15.06 8.35
N ALA A 108 -12.00 15.70 7.48
CA ALA A 108 -11.16 16.83 7.88
C ALA A 108 -12.01 18.01 8.40
N ALA A 109 -13.12 18.33 7.72
CA ALA A 109 -14.03 19.41 8.14
C ALA A 109 -14.65 19.14 9.52
N TRP A 110 -14.98 17.89 9.84
CA TRP A 110 -15.44 17.51 11.17
C TRP A 110 -14.36 17.71 12.23
N GLY A 111 -13.11 17.37 11.92
CA GLY A 111 -11.96 17.68 12.77
C GLY A 111 -11.81 19.18 13.05
N VAL A 112 -12.01 20.03 12.04
CA VAL A 112 -12.01 21.49 12.18
C VAL A 112 -13.15 21.97 13.09
N TYR A 113 -14.34 21.38 12.97
CA TYR A 113 -15.47 21.72 13.83
C TYR A 113 -15.17 21.44 15.31
N LEU A 114 -14.50 20.32 15.61
CA LEU A 114 -14.22 19.89 16.98
C LEU A 114 -13.01 20.58 17.62
N TYR A 115 -11.91 20.74 16.88
CA TYR A 115 -10.62 21.23 17.42
C TYR A 115 -10.25 22.64 16.93
N GLY A 116 -11.02 23.21 16.02
CA GLY A 116 -10.82 24.57 15.50
C GLY A 116 -9.85 24.66 14.30
N ALA A 117 -9.42 25.89 14.02
CA ALA A 117 -8.65 26.23 12.81
C ALA A 117 -7.25 25.59 12.74
N ARG A 118 -6.73 25.06 13.85
CA ARG A 118 -5.43 24.38 13.87
C ARG A 118 -5.40 23.14 12.98
N VAL A 119 -6.51 22.40 12.88
CA VAL A 119 -6.60 21.23 12.01
C VAL A 119 -6.38 21.60 10.54
N ILE A 120 -6.91 22.76 10.11
CA ILE A 120 -6.68 23.29 8.75
C ILE A 120 -5.18 23.50 8.54
N THR A 121 -4.50 24.11 9.51
CA THR A 121 -3.07 24.41 9.41
C THR A 121 -2.23 23.13 9.33
N LEU A 122 -2.54 22.13 10.17
CA LEU A 122 -1.87 20.83 10.13
C LEU A 122 -2.06 20.11 8.79
N VAL A 123 -3.29 20.08 8.28
CA VAL A 123 -3.62 19.46 6.99
C VAL A 123 -2.92 20.19 5.84
N LEU A 124 -2.97 21.52 5.81
CA LEU A 124 -2.33 22.32 4.76
C LEU A 124 -0.82 22.14 4.75
N ILE A 125 -0.15 22.22 5.91
CA ILE A 125 1.30 22.00 6.01
C ILE A 125 1.65 20.58 5.53
N SER A 126 0.92 19.57 6.00
CA SER A 126 1.15 18.19 5.57
C SER A 126 1.01 18.01 4.06
N VAL A 127 -0.05 18.54 3.45
CA VAL A 127 -0.30 18.43 2.00
C VAL A 127 0.74 19.21 1.19
N ILE A 128 1.05 20.45 1.58
CA ILE A 128 2.03 21.30 0.88
C ILE A 128 3.40 20.62 0.88
N PHE A 129 3.89 20.18 2.04
CA PHE A 129 5.20 19.53 2.13
C PHE A 129 5.20 18.15 1.47
N SER A 130 4.10 17.39 1.53
CA SER A 130 3.99 16.11 0.84
C SER A 130 4.06 16.28 -0.68
N VAL A 131 3.36 17.25 -1.25
CA VAL A 131 3.45 17.58 -2.69
C VAL A 131 4.84 18.13 -3.03
N LEU A 132 5.42 18.97 -2.17
CA LEU A 132 6.77 19.49 -2.36
C LEU A 132 7.81 18.36 -2.40
N PHE A 133 7.77 17.40 -1.49
CA PHE A 133 8.67 16.24 -1.52
C PHE A 133 8.40 15.33 -2.72
N ASP A 134 7.14 15.19 -3.14
CA ASP A 134 6.76 14.42 -4.33
C ASP A 134 7.28 15.07 -5.62
N TYR A 135 7.49 16.38 -5.61
CA TYR A 135 8.11 17.13 -6.70
C TYR A 135 9.64 17.09 -6.63
N LEU A 136 10.22 17.41 -5.46
CA LEU A 136 11.66 17.52 -5.30
C LEU A 136 12.39 16.18 -5.46
N THR A 137 11.81 15.08 -4.98
CA THR A 137 12.49 13.79 -4.98
C THR A 137 12.73 13.25 -6.40
N PRO A 138 11.74 13.24 -7.32
CA PRO A 138 11.98 12.89 -8.72
C PRO A 138 12.97 13.82 -9.43
N VAL A 139 12.91 15.13 -9.17
CA VAL A 139 13.84 16.11 -9.75
C VAL A 139 15.29 15.79 -9.36
N VAL A 140 15.53 15.55 -8.07
CA VAL A 140 16.87 15.16 -7.57
C VAL A 140 17.31 13.80 -8.14
N LEU A 141 16.38 12.85 -8.25
CA LEU A 141 16.65 11.51 -8.79
C LEU A 141 16.65 11.44 -10.32
N LYS A 142 16.42 12.56 -11.03
CA LYS A 142 16.27 12.63 -12.50
C LYS A 142 15.26 11.62 -13.06
N LYS A 143 14.14 11.46 -12.35
CA LYS A 143 13.02 10.57 -12.70
C LYS A 143 11.84 11.38 -13.24
N PRO A 144 10.90 10.76 -13.99
CA PRO A 144 9.70 11.45 -14.44
C PRO A 144 8.86 11.95 -13.26
N ASP A 145 8.20 13.09 -13.47
CA ASP A 145 7.38 13.74 -12.45
C ASP A 145 6.17 12.87 -12.06
N THR A 146 5.93 12.72 -10.75
CA THR A 146 4.80 11.97 -10.18
C THR A 146 3.70 12.86 -9.59
N VAL A 147 3.87 14.19 -9.67
CA VAL A 147 2.97 15.18 -9.06
C VAL A 147 1.60 15.23 -9.76
N SER A 148 1.56 14.92 -11.05
CA SER A 148 0.32 14.89 -11.86
C SER A 148 -0.74 13.93 -11.31
N ASP A 149 -0.31 12.93 -10.55
CA ASP A 149 -1.17 11.84 -10.09
C ASP A 149 -1.92 12.17 -8.81
N LEU A 150 -1.67 13.33 -8.17
CA LEU A 150 -2.26 13.76 -6.89
C LEU A 150 -2.02 12.82 -5.69
N SER A 151 -1.25 11.74 -5.88
CA SER A 151 -0.97 10.77 -4.82
C SER A 151 -0.19 11.37 -3.66
N GLY A 152 0.73 12.32 -3.90
CA GLY A 152 1.38 13.09 -2.83
C GLY A 152 0.39 13.87 -1.96
N ALA A 153 -0.65 14.47 -2.54
CA ALA A 153 -1.67 15.20 -1.78
C ALA A 153 -2.52 14.26 -0.91
N VAL A 154 -2.93 13.11 -1.46
CA VAL A 154 -3.67 12.08 -0.69
C VAL A 154 -2.84 11.55 0.48
N ILE A 155 -1.55 11.26 0.24
CA ILE A 155 -0.63 10.79 1.29
C ILE A 155 -0.53 11.83 2.41
N GLY A 156 -0.33 13.11 2.07
CA GLY A 156 -0.24 14.20 3.04
C GLY A 156 -1.53 14.40 3.84
N LEU A 157 -2.69 14.34 3.17
CA LEU A 157 -4.00 14.45 3.81
C LEU A 157 -4.25 13.30 4.79
N MET A 158 -4.02 12.05 4.37
CA MET A 158 -4.15 10.87 5.23
C MET A 158 -3.18 10.92 6.41
N THR A 159 -1.93 11.32 6.18
CA THR A 159 -0.91 11.43 7.24
C THR A 159 -1.32 12.46 8.29
N ALA A 160 -1.90 13.61 7.89
CA ALA A 160 -2.40 14.61 8.83
C ALA A 160 -3.61 14.12 9.64
N LEU A 161 -4.50 13.37 9.00
CA LEU A 161 -5.68 12.78 9.65
C LEU A 161 -5.31 11.74 10.72
N LEU A 162 -4.15 11.07 10.59
CA LEU A 162 -3.65 10.14 11.59
C LEU A 162 -2.99 10.82 12.80
N MET A 163 -2.88 12.15 12.82
CA MET A 163 -2.26 12.90 13.93
C MET A 163 -3.31 13.52 14.86
N PRO A 164 -2.96 13.78 16.14
CA PRO A 164 -3.76 14.61 17.01
C PRO A 164 -3.69 16.09 16.60
N ALA A 165 -4.77 16.85 16.86
CA ALA A 165 -4.85 18.27 16.52
C ALA A 165 -3.87 19.18 17.31
N SER A 166 -3.37 18.67 18.43
CA SER A 166 -2.37 19.30 19.29
C SER A 166 -0.94 19.20 18.76
N ALA A 167 -0.70 18.37 17.73
CA ALA A 167 0.64 18.15 17.20
C ALA A 167 1.35 19.47 16.83
N PRO A 168 2.68 19.56 17.05
CA PRO A 168 3.46 20.71 16.64
C PRO A 168 3.56 20.73 15.11
N LEU A 169 3.65 21.92 14.53
CA LEU A 169 3.56 22.11 13.08
C LEU A 169 4.74 21.51 12.29
N TRP A 170 5.86 21.21 12.95
CA TRP A 170 6.99 20.53 12.34
C TRP A 170 6.74 19.02 12.15
N LEU A 171 5.85 18.41 12.95
CA LEU A 171 5.62 16.97 12.90
C LEU A 171 4.94 16.51 11.59
N PRO A 172 3.93 17.22 11.04
CA PRO A 172 3.41 16.92 9.70
C PRO A 172 4.47 16.97 8.60
N VAL A 173 5.45 17.88 8.70
CA VAL A 173 6.57 17.97 7.73
C VAL A 173 7.43 16.72 7.81
N PHE A 174 7.75 16.26 9.03
CA PHE A 174 8.47 15.00 9.25
C PHE A 174 7.67 13.80 8.70
N GLY A 175 6.37 13.72 8.98
CA GLY A 175 5.50 12.67 8.45
C GLY A 175 5.41 12.67 6.91
N ALA A 176 5.37 13.84 6.27
CA ALA A 176 5.41 13.99 4.82
C ALA A 176 6.74 13.48 4.24
N PHE A 177 7.87 13.81 4.88
CA PHE A 177 9.19 13.31 4.47
C PHE A 177 9.25 11.78 4.53
N VAL A 178 8.85 11.17 5.66
CA VAL A 178 8.89 9.70 5.82
C VAL A 178 7.96 9.02 4.81
N SER A 179 6.72 9.49 4.67
CA SER A 179 5.75 8.84 3.77
C SER A 179 6.15 8.97 2.30
N VAL A 180 6.53 10.17 1.84
CA VAL A 180 6.80 10.40 0.42
C VAL A 180 8.21 9.96 0.04
N VAL A 181 9.24 10.46 0.74
CA VAL A 181 10.62 10.21 0.37
C VAL A 181 11.01 8.76 0.69
N LEU A 182 10.77 8.30 1.92
CA LEU A 182 11.25 6.99 2.37
C LEU A 182 10.36 5.82 1.95
N VAL A 183 9.06 6.02 1.76
CA VAL A 183 8.15 4.91 1.40
C VAL A 183 7.77 4.95 -0.07
N LYS A 184 7.19 6.06 -0.55
CA LYS A 184 6.74 6.17 -1.94
C LYS A 184 7.91 6.15 -2.93
N HIS A 185 8.93 7.00 -2.77
CA HIS A 185 9.99 7.10 -3.77
C HIS A 185 11.04 5.98 -3.70
N ILE A 186 11.28 5.38 -2.53
CA ILE A 186 12.15 4.17 -2.42
C ILE A 186 11.52 2.99 -3.19
N ALA A 187 10.19 2.85 -3.17
CA ALA A 187 9.50 1.84 -3.99
C ALA A 187 9.58 2.14 -5.51
N GLY A 188 9.81 3.41 -5.87
CA GLY A 188 10.09 3.88 -7.21
C GLY A 188 8.88 4.08 -8.13
N SER A 189 7.76 3.39 -7.94
CA SER A 189 6.50 3.63 -8.66
C SER A 189 5.30 3.29 -7.77
N LEU A 190 4.14 3.89 -8.05
CA LEU A 190 2.91 3.68 -7.28
C LEU A 190 2.51 2.19 -7.18
N THR A 191 2.70 1.45 -8.27
CA THR A 191 2.41 0.01 -8.38
C THR A 191 3.39 -0.89 -7.61
N ARG A 192 4.56 -0.38 -7.23
CA ARG A 192 5.59 -1.13 -6.48
C ARG A 192 5.56 -0.87 -4.98
N ILE A 193 4.72 0.05 -4.52
CA ILE A 193 4.58 0.37 -3.09
C ILE A 193 4.09 -0.87 -2.34
N ARG A 194 4.92 -1.38 -1.43
CA ARG A 194 4.60 -2.54 -0.60
C ARG A 194 3.92 -2.17 0.71
N LEU A 195 4.12 -0.96 1.21
CA LEU A 195 3.62 -0.49 2.48
C LEU A 195 2.81 0.78 2.27
N HIS A 196 1.66 0.92 2.92
CA HIS A 196 0.90 2.16 2.86
C HIS A 196 1.75 3.34 3.39
N PRO A 197 2.04 4.37 2.56
CA PRO A 197 2.98 5.44 2.92
C PRO A 197 2.59 6.21 4.19
N SER A 198 1.32 6.62 4.30
CA SER A 198 0.83 7.36 5.48
C SER A 198 0.81 6.51 6.75
N ALA A 199 0.48 5.21 6.66
CA ALA A 199 0.53 4.30 7.81
C ALA A 199 1.96 4.14 8.32
N ALA A 200 2.93 4.02 7.40
CA ALA A 200 4.32 3.87 7.74
C ALA A 200 4.86 5.14 8.43
N ALA A 201 4.55 6.32 7.92
CA ALA A 201 4.87 7.57 8.60
C ALA A 201 4.24 7.65 9.99
N ALA A 202 2.95 7.35 10.12
CA ALA A 202 2.26 7.34 11.41
C ALA A 202 2.92 6.37 12.39
N ALA A 203 3.24 5.13 11.98
CA ALA A 203 3.94 4.17 12.83
C ALA A 203 5.31 4.68 13.29
N VAL A 204 6.10 5.28 12.39
CA VAL A 204 7.39 5.89 12.77
C VAL A 204 7.20 7.02 13.77
N MET A 205 6.18 7.88 13.59
CA MET A 205 5.91 8.97 14.54
C MET A 205 5.41 8.47 15.90
N TYR A 206 4.59 7.43 15.95
CA TYR A 206 4.17 6.80 17.21
C TYR A 206 5.36 6.21 17.98
N ILE A 207 6.33 5.63 17.28
CA ILE A 207 7.53 5.04 17.89
C ILE A 207 8.54 6.12 18.31
N ALA A 208 8.79 7.11 17.45
CA ALA A 208 9.80 8.15 17.71
C ALA A 208 9.31 9.24 18.67
N PHE A 209 8.02 9.59 18.62
CA PHE A 209 7.43 10.71 19.37
C PHE A 209 6.10 10.35 20.05
N PRO A 210 6.06 9.31 20.92
CA PRO A 210 4.83 8.85 21.55
C PRO A 210 4.17 9.94 22.41
N GLY A 211 4.96 10.74 23.14
CA GLY A 211 4.43 11.82 23.97
C GLY A 211 3.69 12.91 23.20
N ILE A 212 3.97 13.07 21.90
CA ILE A 212 3.27 14.03 21.04
C ILE A 212 2.05 13.38 20.39
N MET A 213 2.22 12.16 19.87
CA MET A 213 1.15 11.44 19.15
C MET A 213 0.02 10.97 20.07
N CYS A 214 0.31 10.66 21.32
CA CYS A 214 -0.70 10.25 22.30
C CYS A 214 -1.34 11.43 23.06
N ALA A 215 -0.82 12.65 22.92
CA ALA A 215 -1.32 13.81 23.65
C ALA A 215 -2.57 14.41 22.97
N VAL A 216 -3.69 13.70 23.05
CA VAL A 216 -4.96 14.09 22.42
C VAL A 216 -5.70 15.14 23.26
N PRO A 217 -6.17 16.24 22.66
CA PRO A 217 -6.91 17.27 23.38
C PRO A 217 -8.38 16.86 23.62
N GLU A 218 -8.99 17.41 24.67
CA GLU A 218 -10.44 17.26 24.90
C GLU A 218 -11.27 17.85 23.76
N ILE A 219 -12.46 17.30 23.55
CA ILE A 219 -13.38 17.75 22.49
C ILE A 219 -13.78 19.21 22.77
N LYS A 220 -13.94 20.02 21.72
CA LYS A 220 -14.28 21.45 21.78
C LYS A 220 -13.19 22.35 22.36
N THR A 221 -12.00 21.82 22.65
CA THR A 221 -10.82 22.67 22.87
C THR A 221 -10.36 23.24 21.53
N LYS A 222 -10.72 24.50 21.29
CA LYS A 222 -10.41 25.17 20.03
C LYS A 222 -9.03 25.80 20.10
N PHE A 223 -8.15 25.38 19.20
CA PHE A 223 -6.82 25.97 19.06
C PHE A 223 -6.81 27.05 17.97
N ALA A 224 -6.06 28.12 18.20
CA ALA A 224 -5.74 29.09 17.16
C ALA A 224 -4.88 28.43 16.05
N ALA A 225 -5.06 28.88 14.81
CA ALA A 225 -4.44 28.29 13.62
C ALA A 225 -2.92 28.09 13.77
N PHE A 226 -2.20 29.13 14.20
CA PHE A 226 -0.74 29.15 14.29
C PHE A 226 -0.19 29.09 15.72
N SER A 227 -0.95 28.58 16.70
CA SER A 227 -0.45 28.54 18.08
C SER A 227 0.88 27.79 18.17
N VAL A 228 1.93 28.46 18.65
CA VAL A 228 3.29 27.90 18.79
C VAL A 228 3.38 27.03 20.05
N ASN A 229 2.59 27.39 21.07
CA ASN A 229 2.42 26.59 22.28
C ASN A 229 1.04 25.91 22.22
N ALA A 230 1.02 24.64 21.83
CA ALA A 230 0.00 23.72 22.34
C ALA A 230 0.27 23.46 23.85
N GLY A 231 0.56 24.52 24.61
CA GLY A 231 0.98 24.47 26.00
C GLY A 231 -0.23 24.42 26.91
N ALA A 232 -0.23 23.44 27.81
CA ALA A 232 -1.22 23.21 28.87
C ALA A 232 -2.67 23.08 28.37
N TYR A 233 -2.93 22.12 27.48
CA TYR A 233 -4.29 21.57 27.32
C TYR A 233 -4.45 20.32 28.18
N LYS A 234 -5.66 20.08 28.67
CA LYS A 234 -5.97 18.81 29.35
C LYS A 234 -5.93 17.70 28.31
N THR A 235 -5.02 16.75 28.50
CA THR A 235 -4.97 15.53 27.71
C THR A 235 -6.19 14.69 28.07
N ALA A 236 -7.01 14.39 27.07
CA ALA A 236 -8.18 13.55 27.26
C ALA A 236 -7.77 12.08 27.35
N VAL A 237 -8.46 11.32 28.20
CA VAL A 237 -8.32 9.86 28.21
C VAL A 237 -9.01 9.32 26.97
N LEU A 238 -8.28 8.56 26.14
CA LEU A 238 -8.85 8.02 24.91
C LEU A 238 -9.87 6.92 25.27
N PRO A 239 -11.01 6.82 24.57
CA PRO A 239 -11.96 5.73 24.77
C PRO A 239 -11.31 4.35 24.58
N LEU A 240 -10.26 4.26 23.74
CA LEU A 240 -9.52 3.02 23.52
C LEU A 240 -8.74 2.61 24.77
N GLU A 241 -8.09 3.57 25.43
CA GLU A 241 -7.34 3.34 26.66
C GLU A 241 -8.26 2.84 27.77
N LYS A 242 -9.49 3.36 27.87
CA LYS A 242 -10.48 2.89 28.84
C LYS A 242 -10.89 1.43 28.60
N LEU A 243 -11.18 1.09 27.34
CA LEU A 243 -11.52 -0.29 26.98
C LEU A 243 -10.37 -1.25 27.33
N MET A 244 -9.14 -0.85 27.05
CA MET A 244 -7.95 -1.65 27.38
C MET A 244 -7.66 -1.70 28.88
N SER A 245 -8.03 -0.66 29.64
CA SER A 245 -7.91 -0.65 31.11
C SER A 245 -9.03 -1.43 31.81
N GLY A 246 -9.93 -2.09 31.07
CA GLY A 246 -10.99 -2.91 31.65
C GLY A 246 -12.24 -2.12 32.05
N SER A 247 -12.47 -0.95 31.46
CA SER A 247 -13.64 -0.11 31.74
C SER A 247 -14.33 0.34 30.45
N PHE A 248 -15.65 0.53 30.51
CA PHE A 248 -16.37 1.10 29.37
C PHE A 248 -16.02 2.59 29.19
N PRO A 249 -16.02 3.09 27.94
CA PRO A 249 -15.91 4.52 27.69
C PRO A 249 -17.05 5.28 28.37
N ALA A 250 -16.80 6.53 28.76
CA ALA A 250 -17.81 7.36 29.44
C ALA A 250 -18.83 7.94 28.45
N GLN A 251 -18.52 7.90 27.16
CA GLN A 251 -19.32 8.43 26.07
C GLN A 251 -20.48 7.48 25.74
N SER A 252 -21.57 8.03 25.19
CA SER A 252 -22.66 7.21 24.63
C SER A 252 -22.20 6.52 23.35
N ASP A 253 -22.83 5.39 23.00
CA ASP A 253 -22.58 4.67 21.75
C ASP A 253 -22.84 5.60 20.52
N TRP A 254 -23.79 6.53 20.65
CA TRP A 254 -24.06 7.57 19.64
C TRP A 254 -22.95 8.60 19.52
N ASP A 255 -22.34 8.97 20.65
CA ASP A 255 -21.19 9.89 20.67
C ASP A 255 -19.97 9.22 20.02
N LEU A 256 -19.79 7.91 20.20
CA LEU A 256 -18.78 7.13 19.49
C LEU A 256 -19.04 7.11 17.98
N PHE A 257 -20.29 6.93 17.57
CA PHE A 257 -20.66 6.80 16.16
C PHE A 257 -20.52 8.12 15.39
N PHE A 258 -21.04 9.22 15.93
CA PHE A 258 -20.93 10.55 15.32
C PHE A 258 -19.57 11.20 15.52
N GLY A 259 -18.79 10.74 16.50
CA GLY A 259 -17.49 11.29 16.80
C GLY A 259 -17.53 12.50 17.71
N MET A 260 -18.33 12.43 18.76
CA MET A 260 -18.22 13.32 19.92
C MET A 260 -17.31 12.65 20.96
N ARG A 261 -16.09 12.29 20.54
CA ARG A 261 -15.05 11.66 21.37
C ARG A 261 -13.68 12.27 21.09
N PRO A 262 -12.75 12.26 22.06
CA PRO A 262 -11.36 12.63 21.78
C PRO A 262 -10.68 11.55 20.93
N GLY A 263 -9.84 11.99 20.00
CA GLY A 263 -9.04 11.14 19.12
C GLY A 263 -8.23 11.93 18.09
N ALA A 264 -7.37 11.25 17.34
CA ALA A 264 -6.74 11.79 16.14
C ALA A 264 -7.81 12.25 15.13
N VAL A 265 -7.46 13.22 14.29
CA VAL A 265 -8.43 13.97 13.47
C VAL A 265 -9.29 13.05 12.57
N GLY A 266 -8.69 11.99 12.05
CA GLY A 266 -9.29 11.04 11.11
C GLY A 266 -10.08 9.90 11.73
N GLU A 267 -9.95 9.63 13.03
CA GLU A 267 -10.72 8.55 13.66
C GLU A 267 -12.04 9.00 14.26
N ILE A 268 -12.24 10.31 14.40
CA ILE A 268 -13.26 10.84 15.29
C ILE A 268 -14.65 10.34 14.89
N SER A 269 -15.04 10.47 13.63
CA SER A 269 -16.40 10.18 13.17
C SER A 269 -16.48 8.92 12.31
N ALA A 270 -17.01 7.84 12.89
CA ALA A 270 -17.26 6.60 12.16
C ALA A 270 -18.30 6.79 11.03
N PHE A 271 -19.33 7.60 11.29
CA PHE A 271 -20.34 7.95 10.28
C PHE A 271 -19.72 8.54 9.01
N LEU A 272 -18.83 9.53 9.14
CA LEU A 272 -18.20 10.18 8.00
C LEU A 272 -17.20 9.25 7.29
N ILE A 273 -16.50 8.39 8.03
CA ILE A 273 -15.62 7.37 7.45
C ILE A 273 -16.44 6.40 6.59
N ILE A 274 -17.57 5.91 7.10
CA ILE A 274 -18.46 5.01 6.36
C ILE A 274 -19.08 5.72 5.16
N ALA A 275 -19.51 6.98 5.29
CA ALA A 275 -20.02 7.77 4.18
C ALA A 275 -18.96 7.94 3.06
N GLY A 276 -17.71 8.24 3.43
CA GLY A 276 -16.58 8.28 2.50
C GLY A 276 -16.31 6.93 1.84
N ALA A 277 -16.43 5.83 2.58
CA ALA A 277 -16.30 4.48 2.04
C ALA A 277 -17.40 4.13 1.03
N VAL A 278 -18.65 4.51 1.32
CA VAL A 278 -19.79 4.36 0.40
C VAL A 278 -19.57 5.17 -0.88
N TRP A 279 -19.03 6.39 -0.76
CA TRP A 279 -18.65 7.21 -1.92
C TRP A 279 -17.60 6.51 -2.80
N LEU A 280 -16.51 6.03 -2.21
CA LEU A 280 -15.45 5.31 -2.94
C LEU A 280 -15.95 4.03 -3.60
N MET A 281 -16.90 3.34 -2.96
CA MET A 281 -17.55 2.16 -3.50
C MET A 281 -18.46 2.49 -4.68
N ALA A 282 -19.27 3.55 -4.59
CA ALA A 282 -20.10 4.01 -5.69
C ALA A 282 -19.26 4.37 -6.92
N ARG A 283 -18.05 4.90 -6.68
CA ARG A 283 -17.06 5.23 -7.70
C ARG A 283 -16.21 4.04 -8.17
N ARG A 284 -16.44 2.85 -7.60
CA ARG A 284 -15.73 1.59 -7.86
C ARG A 284 -14.21 1.68 -7.68
N VAL A 285 -13.74 2.55 -6.78
CA VAL A 285 -12.32 2.68 -6.43
C VAL A 285 -11.92 1.56 -5.46
N THR A 286 -12.84 1.17 -4.57
CA THR A 286 -12.57 0.23 -3.47
C THR A 286 -13.46 -1.01 -3.52
N ASP A 287 -12.87 -2.16 -3.18
CA ASP A 287 -13.61 -3.40 -2.92
C ASP A 287 -13.90 -3.61 -1.44
N LEU A 288 -15.16 -3.89 -1.11
CA LEU A 288 -15.62 -4.07 0.28
C LEU A 288 -15.09 -5.33 1.01
N ARG A 289 -14.54 -6.29 0.27
CA ARG A 289 -14.22 -7.62 0.82
C ARG A 289 -13.23 -7.56 1.97
N GLN A 290 -12.19 -6.74 1.82
CA GLN A 290 -11.14 -6.57 2.80
C GLN A 290 -11.59 -5.72 4.01
N PRO A 291 -12.16 -4.50 3.85
CA PRO A 291 -12.64 -3.70 4.98
C PRO A 291 -13.73 -4.40 5.79
N LEU A 292 -14.70 -5.04 5.11
CA LEU A 292 -15.81 -5.71 5.78
C LEU A 292 -15.31 -6.92 6.59
N ALA A 293 -14.43 -7.74 6.01
CA ALA A 293 -13.84 -8.86 6.74
C ALA A 293 -13.01 -8.41 7.93
N PHE A 294 -12.25 -7.32 7.80
CA PHE A 294 -11.48 -6.74 8.90
C PHE A 294 -12.36 -6.34 10.09
N VAL A 295 -13.42 -5.57 9.84
CA VAL A 295 -14.34 -5.10 10.88
C VAL A 295 -15.16 -6.22 11.48
N LEU A 296 -15.68 -7.14 10.65
CA LEU A 296 -16.46 -8.28 11.13
C LEU A 296 -15.63 -9.22 11.98
N THR A 297 -14.41 -9.57 11.56
CA THR A 297 -13.55 -10.44 12.36
C THR A 297 -13.17 -9.80 13.69
N LEU A 298 -12.86 -8.49 13.71
CA LEU A 298 -12.63 -7.75 14.95
C LEU A 298 -13.85 -7.81 15.87
N GLY A 299 -15.05 -7.53 15.37
CA GLY A 299 -16.28 -7.54 16.15
C GLY A 299 -16.62 -8.93 16.69
N ILE A 300 -16.52 -9.98 15.87
CA ILE A 300 -16.80 -11.37 16.27
C ILE A 300 -15.83 -11.83 17.36
N LEU A 301 -14.53 -11.56 17.21
CA LEU A 301 -13.54 -11.94 18.23
C LEU A 301 -13.72 -11.14 19.51
N SER A 302 -14.05 -9.84 19.40
CA SER A 302 -14.31 -8.99 20.57
C SER A 302 -15.57 -9.42 21.33
N TYR A 303 -16.57 -9.93 20.62
CA TYR A 303 -17.79 -10.51 21.21
C TYR A 303 -17.50 -11.87 21.88
N ALA A 304 -16.75 -12.74 21.21
CA ALA A 304 -16.45 -14.09 21.69
C ALA A 304 -15.46 -14.11 22.86
N PHE A 305 -14.49 -13.20 22.87
CA PHE A 305 -13.41 -13.13 23.84
C PHE A 305 -13.27 -11.69 24.39
N PRO A 306 -14.26 -11.19 25.15
CA PRO A 306 -14.15 -9.88 25.76
C PRO A 306 -13.03 -9.87 26.81
N ARG A 307 -12.23 -8.79 26.82
CA ARG A 307 -11.16 -8.59 27.81
C ARG A 307 -11.72 -8.30 29.21
N LEU A 308 -12.90 -7.67 29.28
CA LEU A 308 -13.62 -7.43 30.52
C LEU A 308 -14.31 -8.73 30.95
N ALA A 309 -14.30 -9.01 32.25
CA ALA A 309 -15.11 -10.07 32.84
C ALA A 309 -16.59 -9.68 32.75
N ILE A 310 -17.21 -9.98 31.62
CA ILE A 310 -18.59 -9.63 31.31
C ILE A 310 -19.46 -10.88 31.49
N ALA A 311 -20.43 -10.79 32.40
CA ALA A 311 -21.35 -11.89 32.71
C ALA A 311 -22.61 -11.93 31.82
N SER A 312 -22.86 -10.90 31.01
CA SER A 312 -24.09 -10.76 30.23
C SER A 312 -23.84 -10.54 28.75
N ASP A 313 -24.60 -11.22 27.89
CA ASP A 313 -24.50 -11.13 26.42
C ASP A 313 -24.72 -9.71 25.87
N LEU A 314 -25.55 -8.88 26.51
CA LEU A 314 -25.75 -7.49 26.06
C LEU A 314 -24.48 -6.64 26.21
N LEU A 315 -23.73 -6.84 27.30
CA LEU A 315 -22.50 -6.10 27.55
C LEU A 315 -21.36 -6.58 26.64
N SER A 316 -21.34 -7.85 26.22
CA SER A 316 -20.34 -8.34 25.26
C SER A 316 -20.62 -7.79 23.85
N ILE A 317 -21.90 -7.66 23.46
CA ILE A 317 -22.30 -6.96 22.23
C ILE A 317 -21.84 -5.50 22.27
N ARG A 318 -22.09 -4.80 23.40
CA ARG A 318 -21.65 -3.42 23.57
C ARG A 318 -20.13 -3.29 23.50
N TYR A 319 -19.39 -4.17 24.17
CA TYR A 319 -17.93 -4.19 24.10
C TYR A 319 -17.42 -4.41 22.67
N ALA A 320 -18.02 -5.33 21.92
CA ALA A 320 -17.67 -5.56 20.52
C ALA A 320 -17.94 -4.33 19.64
N PHE A 321 -19.07 -3.65 19.86
CA PHE A 321 -19.39 -2.39 19.19
C PHE A 321 -18.33 -1.32 19.51
N ASP A 322 -18.05 -1.10 20.79
CA ASP A 322 -17.06 -0.11 21.23
C ASP A 322 -15.67 -0.42 20.65
N CYS A 323 -15.23 -1.69 20.66
CA CYS A 323 -13.99 -2.09 20.03
C CYS A 323 -13.93 -1.74 18.54
N VAL A 324 -15.02 -1.88 17.79
CA VAL A 324 -15.03 -1.54 16.36
C VAL A 324 -14.95 -0.04 16.14
N PHE A 325 -15.73 0.76 16.88
CA PHE A 325 -15.92 2.19 16.63
C PHE A 325 -14.87 3.09 17.31
N VAL A 326 -14.13 2.56 18.26
CA VAL A 326 -13.06 3.26 18.97
C VAL A 326 -11.72 3.08 18.27
N GLY A 327 -10.88 4.12 18.36
CA GLY A 327 -9.56 4.14 17.76
C GLY A 327 -9.62 4.34 16.24
N ASN A 328 -8.49 4.09 15.60
CA ASN A 328 -8.33 4.20 14.15
C ASN A 328 -8.88 2.99 13.35
N ALA A 329 -9.63 2.06 13.97
CA ALA A 329 -10.01 0.78 13.34
C ALA A 329 -10.86 0.94 12.09
N VAL A 330 -11.96 1.70 12.16
CA VAL A 330 -12.85 1.94 11.00
C VAL A 330 -12.13 2.74 9.91
N PHE A 331 -11.33 3.74 10.29
CA PHE A 331 -10.54 4.55 9.36
C PHE A 331 -9.54 3.68 8.58
N CYS A 332 -8.76 2.87 9.29
CA CYS A 332 -7.81 1.94 8.69
C CYS A 332 -8.51 0.92 7.81
N ALA A 333 -9.62 0.34 8.27
CA ALA A 333 -10.38 -0.65 7.52
C ALA A 333 -10.86 -0.08 6.19
N PHE A 334 -11.63 1.02 6.19
CA PHE A 334 -12.32 1.48 5.00
C PHE A 334 -11.51 2.46 4.13
N LEU A 335 -10.77 3.39 4.72
CA LEU A 335 -10.12 4.46 3.96
C LEU A 335 -8.66 4.12 3.64
N MET A 336 -7.91 3.49 4.55
CA MET A 336 -6.50 3.14 4.26
C MET A 336 -6.35 1.90 3.36
N THR A 337 -7.19 0.86 3.52
CA THR A 337 -7.09 -0.32 2.62
C THR A 337 -7.46 0.01 1.17
N SER A 338 -8.15 1.13 0.94
CA SER A 338 -8.53 1.63 -0.38
C SER A 338 -7.36 2.19 -1.18
N TYR A 339 -6.21 2.44 -0.57
CA TYR A 339 -5.06 3.01 -1.26
C TYR A 339 -4.45 1.99 -2.25
N PRO A 340 -4.19 2.39 -3.52
CA PRO A 340 -3.69 1.46 -4.54
C PRO A 340 -2.23 1.05 -4.29
N GLY A 341 -1.91 -0.21 -4.55
CA GLY A 341 -0.55 -0.77 -4.51
C GLY A 341 -0.33 -1.84 -3.43
N PRO A 342 -0.47 -1.51 -2.14
CA PRO A 342 -0.19 -2.45 -1.04
C PRO A 342 -1.20 -3.58 -0.88
N ALA A 343 -2.44 -3.39 -1.35
CA ALA A 343 -3.52 -4.35 -1.15
C ALA A 343 -3.39 -5.59 -2.07
N PRO A 344 -3.83 -6.79 -1.61
CA PRO A 344 -3.79 -8.00 -2.41
C PRO A 344 -4.77 -7.93 -3.61
N VAL A 345 -4.39 -8.57 -4.72
CA VAL A 345 -5.14 -8.50 -5.97
C VAL A 345 -6.27 -9.52 -6.00
N SER A 346 -6.02 -10.74 -5.49
CA SER A 346 -6.99 -11.84 -5.54
C SER A 346 -8.19 -11.58 -4.62
N ARG A 347 -9.38 -11.93 -5.11
CA ARG A 347 -10.64 -11.81 -4.34
C ARG A 347 -10.62 -12.60 -3.03
N ARG A 348 -9.97 -13.77 -3.04
CA ARG A 348 -9.83 -14.64 -1.86
C ARG A 348 -8.75 -14.11 -0.91
N ALA A 349 -7.63 -13.64 -1.46
CA ALA A 349 -6.57 -13.02 -0.68
C ALA A 349 -7.06 -11.75 0.03
N ARG A 350 -7.90 -10.93 -0.61
CA ARG A 350 -8.53 -9.76 0.03
C ARG A 350 -9.38 -10.15 1.24
N LEU A 351 -10.21 -11.18 1.12
CA LEU A 351 -11.01 -11.67 2.24
C LEU A 351 -10.11 -12.20 3.38
N ALA A 352 -9.14 -13.04 3.03
CA ALA A 352 -8.21 -13.60 4.02
C ALA A 352 -7.37 -12.52 4.71
N SER A 353 -6.89 -11.50 3.98
CA SER A 353 -6.15 -10.38 4.56
C SER A 353 -6.99 -9.56 5.54
N GLY A 354 -8.29 -9.39 5.26
CA GLY A 354 -9.22 -8.75 6.18
C GLY A 354 -9.38 -9.58 7.46
N ILE A 355 -9.60 -10.89 7.34
CA ILE A 355 -9.74 -11.80 8.49
C ILE A 355 -8.47 -11.78 9.36
N ILE A 356 -7.30 -11.95 8.74
CA ILE A 356 -6.01 -11.94 9.46
C ILE A 356 -5.79 -10.57 10.12
N GLY A 357 -6.11 -9.47 9.43
CA GLY A 357 -5.99 -8.13 9.97
C GLY A 357 -6.91 -7.90 11.18
N GLY A 358 -8.18 -8.28 11.10
CA GLY A 358 -9.12 -8.16 12.21
C GLY A 358 -8.70 -9.00 13.42
N ALA A 359 -8.20 -10.22 13.19
CA ALA A 359 -7.68 -11.07 14.25
C ALA A 359 -6.40 -10.53 14.89
N LEU A 360 -5.49 -9.99 14.08
CA LEU A 360 -4.26 -9.37 14.57
C LEU A 360 -4.57 -8.10 15.37
N LEU A 361 -5.53 -7.28 14.92
CA LEU A 361 -5.97 -6.11 15.68
C LEU A 361 -6.60 -6.50 17.01
N PHE A 362 -7.47 -7.52 17.02
CA PHE A 362 -8.00 -8.05 18.26
C PHE A 362 -6.87 -8.51 19.21
N GLY A 363 -5.92 -9.29 18.70
CA GLY A 363 -4.76 -9.75 19.47
C GLY A 363 -3.94 -8.59 20.04
N LEU A 364 -3.68 -7.55 19.25
CA LEU A 364 -2.99 -6.35 19.73
C LEU A 364 -3.78 -5.63 20.84
N ARG A 365 -5.09 -5.50 20.71
CA ARG A 365 -5.91 -4.81 21.74
C ARG A 365 -6.07 -5.62 23.02
N SER A 366 -5.97 -6.94 22.92
CA SER A 366 -6.03 -7.85 24.06
C SER A 366 -4.69 -8.00 24.77
N LEU A 367 -3.57 -7.98 24.04
CA LEU A 367 -2.23 -8.32 24.56
C LEU A 367 -1.29 -7.11 24.73
N ALA A 368 -1.47 -6.04 23.95
CA ALA A 368 -0.55 -4.90 23.93
C ALA A 368 -1.03 -3.74 24.82
N ALA A 369 -0.14 -2.76 24.99
CA ALA A 369 -0.35 -1.57 25.81
C ALA A 369 -1.44 -0.62 25.25
N PRO A 370 -1.99 0.30 26.07
CA PRO A 370 -3.16 1.15 25.78
C PRO A 370 -3.16 2.02 24.50
N SER A 371 -2.07 2.05 23.74
CA SER A 371 -1.89 2.84 22.52
C SER A 371 -1.82 1.99 21.24
N ALA A 372 -2.15 0.70 21.31
CA ALA A 372 -2.07 -0.22 20.18
C ALA A 372 -3.24 -0.02 19.19
N ASP A 373 -2.97 0.77 18.16
CA ASP A 373 -3.90 1.14 17.10
C ASP A 373 -3.90 0.18 15.88
N ALA A 374 -4.83 0.40 14.96
CA ALA A 374 -4.95 -0.38 13.72
C ALA A 374 -3.87 -0.10 12.66
N VAL A 375 -3.11 0.98 12.79
CA VAL A 375 -2.04 1.37 11.86
C VAL A 375 -0.96 0.28 11.67
N PRO A 376 -0.32 -0.26 12.74
CA PRO A 376 0.65 -1.36 12.60
C PRO A 376 0.07 -2.62 11.98
N VAL A 377 -1.23 -2.90 12.21
CA VAL A 377 -1.92 -4.05 11.61
C VAL A 377 -2.02 -3.90 10.10
N ILE A 378 -2.36 -2.71 9.60
CA ILE A 378 -2.40 -2.45 8.16
C ILE A 378 -1.02 -2.64 7.53
N LEU A 379 0.05 -2.19 8.19
CA LEU A 379 1.42 -2.42 7.71
C LEU A 379 1.78 -3.90 7.67
N ALA A 380 1.44 -4.66 8.71
CA ALA A 380 1.62 -6.11 8.74
C ALA A 380 0.84 -6.80 7.59
N MET A 381 -0.41 -6.38 7.34
CA MET A 381 -1.21 -6.94 6.25
C MET A 381 -0.65 -6.61 4.88
N ASN A 382 -0.11 -5.42 4.69
CA ASN A 382 0.55 -5.03 3.45
C ASN A 382 1.82 -5.86 3.18
N LEU A 383 2.57 -6.25 4.22
CA LEU A 383 3.72 -7.16 4.09
C LEU A 383 3.30 -8.57 3.68
N VAL A 384 2.18 -9.06 4.23
CA VAL A 384 1.68 -10.42 3.98
C VAL A 384 0.85 -10.51 2.68
N ALA A 385 0.47 -9.38 2.09
CA ALA A 385 -0.39 -9.32 0.89
C ALA A 385 0.15 -10.16 -0.28
N ARG A 386 1.45 -10.04 -0.60
CA ARG A 386 2.08 -10.80 -1.70
C ARG A 386 2.17 -12.30 -1.42
N PRO A 387 2.71 -12.76 -0.26
CA PRO A 387 2.63 -14.16 0.13
C PRO A 387 1.21 -14.73 0.02
N LEU A 388 0.22 -13.95 0.44
CA LEU A 388 -1.17 -14.37 0.42
C LEU A 388 -1.73 -14.52 -0.99
N ASP A 389 -1.37 -13.62 -1.92
CA ASP A 389 -1.73 -13.75 -3.34
C ASP A 389 -1.05 -14.95 -4.02
N LEU A 390 0.16 -15.33 -3.61
CA LEU A 390 0.85 -16.52 -4.12
C LEU A 390 0.16 -17.82 -3.68
N ILE A 391 -0.31 -17.87 -2.43
CA ILE A 391 -1.04 -19.01 -1.88
C ILE A 391 -2.46 -19.06 -2.46
N LEU A 392 -3.16 -17.92 -2.49
CA LEU A 392 -4.53 -17.78 -2.94
C LEU A 392 -4.59 -17.21 -4.36
N LYS A 393 -3.96 -17.94 -5.31
CA LYS A 393 -3.82 -17.53 -6.72
C LYS A 393 -5.12 -16.94 -7.27
N PRO A 394 -5.06 -15.82 -8.00
CA PRO A 394 -6.23 -15.28 -8.66
C PRO A 394 -6.76 -16.33 -9.65
N SER A 395 -8.07 -16.57 -9.61
CA SER A 395 -8.72 -17.43 -10.59
C SER A 395 -8.61 -16.76 -11.97
N VAL A 396 -7.61 -17.15 -12.76
CA VAL A 396 -7.44 -16.64 -14.11
C VAL A 396 -8.59 -17.13 -14.98
N LEU A 397 -9.33 -16.21 -15.58
CA LEU A 397 -10.39 -16.54 -16.53
C LEU A 397 -9.72 -17.04 -17.83
N GLY A 398 -9.76 -18.35 -18.08
CA GLY A 398 -9.11 -18.98 -19.23
C GLY A 398 -8.52 -20.36 -18.93
N GLY A 399 -8.30 -20.70 -17.65
CA GLY A 399 -8.00 -22.08 -17.28
C GLY A 399 -9.23 -22.94 -17.49
N THR A 400 -9.22 -23.79 -18.53
CA THR A 400 -10.20 -24.86 -18.69
C THR A 400 -10.28 -25.61 -17.36
N LYS A 401 -11.47 -25.63 -16.74
CA LYS A 401 -11.71 -26.54 -15.61
C LYS A 401 -11.40 -27.93 -16.14
N LYS A 402 -10.32 -28.55 -15.67
CA LYS A 402 -10.06 -29.97 -15.93
C LYS A 402 -11.31 -30.71 -15.43
N LYS A 403 -12.15 -31.17 -16.36
CA LYS A 403 -13.30 -32.02 -16.07
C LYS A 403 -12.68 -33.23 -15.39
N LYS A 404 -13.02 -33.47 -14.11
CA LYS A 404 -12.75 -34.76 -13.48
C LYS A 404 -13.47 -35.78 -14.34
N THR A 405 -12.73 -36.55 -15.12
CA THR A 405 -13.26 -37.73 -15.78
C THR A 405 -13.54 -38.71 -14.65
N ASP A 406 -14.81 -38.88 -14.32
CA ASP A 406 -15.25 -39.98 -13.47
C ASP A 406 -14.88 -41.28 -14.20
N SER A 407 -13.84 -41.95 -13.72
CA SER A 407 -13.58 -43.34 -14.08
C SER A 407 -14.67 -44.18 -13.43
N LYS A 408 -15.81 -44.33 -14.11
CA LYS A 408 -16.68 -45.48 -13.87
C LYS A 408 -15.94 -46.70 -14.40
N THR A 409 -15.35 -47.45 -13.47
CA THR A 409 -14.96 -48.84 -13.64
C THR A 409 -16.21 -49.62 -14.03
N THR A 410 -16.20 -50.17 -15.24
CA THR A 410 -16.97 -51.37 -15.64
C THR A 410 -16.35 -52.61 -15.03
#